data_AF-A0A947D0L6-F1
#
_entry.id   AF-A0A947D0L6-F1
#
_cell.length_a   1.000
_cell.length_b   1.000
_cell.length_c   1.000
_cell.angle_alpha   90.00
_cell.angle_beta   90.00
_cell.angle_gamma   90.00
#
_symmetry.space_group_name_H-M   'P 1'
#
loop_
_entity.id
_entity.type
_entity.pdbx_description
1 polymer ?
#
loop_
_entity_poly.entity_id
_entity_poly.type
_entity_poly.pdbx_seq_one_letter_code
_entity_poly.pdbx_strand_id
1 'polypeptide(L)'
;MTLPQHERAADAPGPPAFLAQLAALQRQFRERVVADAAYLGCLRQSYFSPDRTPEVERALGRLAHSLSGSAGIFGHAGISEAAFQVELLMRAETIDEAGLATAVDQLLAELTALRPESPEA
;
A
#
# COMPACT_ATOMS: atom_id res chain seq x y z
N MET A 1 10.41 -27.95 -42.33
CA MET A 1 10.08 -26.66 -41.71
C MET A 1 9.54 -26.98 -40.32
N THR A 2 10.40 -26.96 -39.31
CA THR A 2 10.08 -27.42 -37.94
C THR A 2 9.73 -26.21 -37.10
N LEU A 3 8.50 -26.13 -36.60
CA LEU A 3 8.09 -25.09 -35.66
C LEU A 3 8.77 -25.35 -34.30
N PRO A 4 9.38 -24.34 -33.64
CA PRO A 4 9.95 -24.51 -32.32
C PRO A 4 8.84 -24.76 -31.29
N GLN A 5 9.04 -25.79 -30.46
CA GLN A 5 8.15 -26.16 -29.38
C GLN A 5 8.01 -25.00 -28.39
N HIS A 6 6.80 -24.46 -28.30
CA HIS A 6 6.31 -23.73 -27.14
C HIS A 6 6.24 -24.72 -25.97
N GLU A 7 7.22 -24.74 -25.07
CA GLU A 7 7.04 -25.39 -23.77
C GLU A 7 8.12 -24.92 -22.78
N ARG A 8 7.91 -23.73 -22.22
CA ARG A 8 8.32 -23.46 -20.85
C ARG A 8 7.04 -23.26 -20.05
N ALA A 9 6.41 -24.37 -19.69
CA ALA A 9 5.61 -24.40 -18.48
C ALA A 9 6.58 -24.09 -17.33
N ALA A 10 6.55 -22.86 -16.83
CA ALA A 10 7.26 -22.55 -15.60
C ALA A 10 6.66 -23.43 -14.51
N ASP A 11 7.44 -24.37 -13.99
CA ASP A 11 7.04 -25.26 -12.90
C ASP A 11 6.52 -24.39 -11.75
N ALA A 12 5.21 -24.45 -11.50
CA ALA A 12 4.64 -23.77 -10.36
C ALA A 12 5.29 -24.33 -9.09
N PRO A 13 5.68 -23.48 -8.12
CA PRO A 13 6.28 -23.96 -6.90
C PRO A 13 5.33 -24.95 -6.21
N GLY A 14 5.87 -26.09 -5.78
CA GLY A 14 5.10 -27.03 -4.97
C GLY A 14 4.55 -26.36 -3.70
N PRO A 15 3.48 -26.89 -3.09
CA PRO A 15 2.77 -26.23 -1.99
C PRO A 15 3.66 -25.70 -0.85
N PRO A 16 4.71 -26.40 -0.38
CA PRO A 16 5.60 -25.88 0.66
C PRO A 16 6.41 -24.65 0.24
N ALA A 17 6.88 -24.61 -1.01
CA ALA A 17 7.65 -23.48 -1.54
C ALA A 17 6.76 -22.24 -1.73
N PHE A 18 5.52 -22.44 -2.19
CA PHE A 18 4.53 -21.37 -2.28
C PHE A 18 4.23 -20.75 -0.90
N LEU A 19 3.99 -21.57 0.13
CA LEU A 19 3.71 -21.09 1.48
C LEU A 19 4.89 -20.32 2.08
N ALA A 20 6.12 -20.78 1.86
CA ALA A 20 7.33 -20.07 2.30
C ALA A 20 7.48 -18.71 1.60
N GLN A 21 7.18 -18.65 0.30
CA GLN A 21 7.19 -17.40 -0.47
C GLN A 21 6.11 -16.43 0.04
N LEU A 22 4.90 -16.91 0.30
CA LEU A 22 3.82 -16.10 0.85
C LEU A 22 4.19 -15.52 2.24
N ALA A 23 4.77 -16.34 3.11
CA ALA A 23 5.24 -15.89 4.43
C ALA A 23 6.35 -14.83 4.31
N ALA A 24 7.27 -14.98 3.35
CA ALA A 24 8.31 -13.99 3.08
C ALA A 24 7.71 -12.66 2.60
N LEU A 25 6.74 -12.70 1.69
CA LEU A 25 6.03 -11.51 1.21
C LEU A 25 5.24 -10.81 2.32
N GLN A 26 4.56 -11.57 3.18
CA GLN A 26 3.87 -11.02 4.35
C GLN A 26 4.82 -10.30 5.31
N ARG A 27 6.00 -10.88 5.56
CA ARG A 27 7.03 -10.23 6.37
C ARG A 27 7.53 -8.94 5.72
N GLN A 28 7.84 -8.97 4.43
CA GLN A 28 8.25 -7.77 3.68
C GLN A 28 7.19 -6.67 3.71
N PHE A 29 5.91 -7.04 3.59
CA PHE A 29 4.81 -6.10 3.72
C PHE A 29 4.82 -5.43 5.11
N ARG A 30 4.93 -6.21 6.19
CA ARG A 30 4.97 -5.67 7.56
C ARG A 30 6.16 -4.75 7.81
N GLU A 31 7.33 -5.11 7.30
CA GLU A 31 8.54 -4.28 7.38
C GLU A 31 8.35 -2.95 6.63
N ARG A 32 7.75 -3.02 5.43
CA ARG A 32 7.47 -1.84 4.61
C ARG A 32 6.42 -0.92 5.21
N VAL A 33 5.39 -1.45 5.88
CA VAL A 33 4.29 -0.65 6.47
C VAL A 33 4.80 0.45 7.40
N VAL A 34 5.88 0.19 8.16
CA VAL A 34 6.49 1.20 9.04
C VAL A 34 7.01 2.40 8.25
N ALA A 35 7.69 2.14 7.13
CA ALA A 35 8.21 3.17 6.24
C ALA A 35 7.09 3.88 5.46
N ASP A 36 6.09 3.13 5.00
CA ASP A 36 4.92 3.68 4.32
C ASP A 36 4.12 4.61 5.25
N ALA A 37 4.00 4.28 6.55
CA ALA A 37 3.34 5.14 7.54
C ALA A 37 4.09 6.47 7.74
N ALA A 38 5.43 6.40 7.91
CA ALA A 38 6.26 7.60 8.03
C ALA A 38 6.17 8.47 6.75
N TYR A 39 6.23 7.83 5.58
CA TYR A 39 6.13 8.50 4.30
C TYR A 39 4.75 9.14 4.09
N LEU A 40 3.66 8.46 4.46
CA LEU A 40 2.31 9.01 4.44
C LEU A 40 2.19 10.23 5.35
N GLY A 41 2.80 10.19 6.54
CA GLY A 41 2.85 11.34 7.45
C GLY A 41 3.51 12.57 6.81
N CYS A 42 4.63 12.38 6.11
CA CYS A 42 5.28 13.45 5.34
C CYS A 42 4.40 13.96 4.20
N LEU A 43 3.83 13.04 3.40
CA LEU A 43 2.93 13.40 2.30
C LEU A 43 1.71 14.17 2.79
N ARG A 44 1.13 13.79 3.92
CA ARG A 44 0.02 14.51 4.55
C ARG A 44 0.42 15.95 4.85
N GLN A 45 1.55 16.17 5.54
CA GLN A 45 2.02 17.52 5.86
C GLN A 45 2.29 18.35 4.60
N SER A 46 2.89 17.76 3.57
CA SER A 46 3.19 18.45 2.31
C SER A 46 1.94 18.72 1.47
N TYR A 47 0.96 17.80 1.44
CA TYR A 47 -0.25 17.92 0.63
C TYR A 47 -1.17 19.04 1.15
N PHE A 48 -1.29 19.17 2.47
CA PHE A 48 -2.10 20.21 3.11
C PHE A 48 -1.32 21.49 3.44
N SER A 49 -0.10 21.61 2.91
CA SER A 49 0.67 22.85 2.94
C SER A 49 0.23 23.81 1.82
N PRO A 50 0.32 25.14 2.01
CA PRO A 50 0.16 26.10 0.91
C PRO A 50 1.13 25.86 -0.26
N ASP A 51 2.28 25.21 0.00
CA ASP A 51 3.32 24.95 -1.01
C ASP A 51 3.20 23.56 -1.66
N ARG A 52 1.99 22.96 -1.67
CA ARG A 52 1.79 21.62 -2.26
C ARG A 52 2.17 21.61 -3.74
N THR A 53 2.80 20.52 -4.18
CA THR A 53 3.18 20.34 -5.59
C THR A 53 2.44 19.15 -6.22
N PRO A 54 2.27 19.13 -7.55
CA PRO A 54 1.66 18.00 -8.26
C PRO A 54 2.37 16.66 -8.00
N GLU A 55 3.67 16.68 -7.69
CA GLU A 55 4.44 15.49 -7.35
C GLU A 55 3.98 14.86 -6.03
N VAL A 56 3.62 15.69 -5.04
CA VAL A 56 3.06 15.24 -3.75
C VAL A 56 1.71 14.58 -3.97
N GLU A 57 0.84 15.18 -4.78
CA GLU A 57 -0.47 14.62 -5.11
C GLU A 57 -0.34 13.25 -5.79
N ARG A 58 0.53 13.15 -6.81
CA ARG A 58 0.81 11.88 -7.50
C ARG A 58 1.42 10.85 -6.55
N ALA A 59 2.28 11.26 -5.62
CA ALA A 59 2.88 10.37 -4.64
C ALA A 59 1.83 9.81 -3.67
N LEU A 60 0.93 10.66 -3.16
CA LEU A 60 -0.18 10.24 -2.32
C LEU A 60 -1.09 9.24 -3.04
N GLY A 61 -1.49 9.54 -4.28
CA GLY A 61 -2.33 8.65 -5.08
C GLY A 61 -1.67 7.29 -5.36
N ARG A 62 -0.36 7.26 -5.69
CA ARG A 62 0.37 6.00 -5.90
C ARG A 62 0.52 5.18 -4.62
N LEU A 63 0.78 5.83 -3.49
CA LEU A 63 0.90 5.15 -2.20
C LEU A 63 -0.44 4.52 -1.81
N ALA A 64 -1.53 5.29 -1.90
CA ALA A 64 -2.89 4.80 -1.63
C ALA A 64 -3.24 3.60 -2.52
N HIS A 65 -2.99 3.68 -3.83
CA HIS A 65 -3.22 2.57 -4.76
C HIS A 65 -2.37 1.32 -4.44
N SER A 66 -1.09 1.51 -4.10
CA SER A 66 -0.23 0.39 -3.73
C SER A 66 -0.71 -0.29 -2.44
N LEU A 67 -1.14 0.49 -1.44
CA LEU A 67 -1.61 -0.02 -0.16
C LEU A 67 -2.99 -0.70 -0.29
N SER A 68 -3.92 -0.13 -1.06
CA SER A 68 -5.26 -0.71 -1.28
C SER A 68 -5.14 -2.14 -1.83
N GLY A 69 -4.29 -2.34 -2.85
CA GLY A 69 -4.05 -3.65 -3.44
C GLY A 69 -3.27 -4.61 -2.53
N SER A 70 -2.11 -4.18 -2.02
CA SER A 70 -1.23 -5.08 -1.26
C SER A 70 -1.80 -5.47 0.11
N ALA A 71 -2.44 -4.55 0.83
CA ALA A 71 -3.03 -4.82 2.14
C ALA A 71 -4.17 -5.85 2.05
N GLY A 72 -4.98 -5.78 1.00
CA GLY A 72 -6.06 -6.74 0.76
C GLY A 72 -5.56 -8.17 0.56
N ILE A 73 -4.47 -8.34 -0.20
CA ILE A 73 -3.83 -9.66 -0.42
C ILE A 73 -3.36 -10.30 0.89
N PHE A 74 -2.88 -9.50 1.84
CA PHE A 74 -2.33 -9.99 3.11
C PHE A 74 -3.34 -9.99 4.27
N GLY A 75 -4.63 -9.74 4.01
CA GLY A 75 -5.69 -9.82 5.01
C GLY A 75 -5.82 -8.59 5.92
N HIS A 76 -5.28 -7.44 5.52
CA HIS A 76 -5.39 -6.18 6.25
C HIS A 76 -6.52 -5.32 5.68
N ALA A 77 -7.76 -5.75 5.93
CA ALA A 77 -8.96 -5.11 5.37
C ALA A 77 -9.08 -3.62 5.72
N GLY A 78 -8.81 -3.23 6.98
CA GLY A 78 -8.87 -1.82 7.41
C GLY A 78 -7.91 -0.91 6.64
N ILE A 79 -6.65 -1.33 6.47
CA ILE A 79 -5.66 -0.60 5.66
C ILE A 79 -6.11 -0.55 4.19
N SER A 80 -6.57 -1.67 3.63
CA SER A 80 -6.99 -1.76 2.23
C SER A 80 -8.17 -0.81 1.94
N GLU A 81 -9.18 -0.80 2.80
CA GLU A 81 -10.36 0.05 2.69
C GLU A 81 -10.00 1.53 2.87
N ALA A 82 -9.26 1.89 3.91
CA ALA A 82 -8.84 3.27 4.14
C ALA A 82 -7.99 3.80 2.97
N ALA A 83 -7.08 2.98 2.43
CA ALA A 83 -6.26 3.35 1.28
C ALA A 83 -7.10 3.50 0.01
N PHE A 84 -8.10 2.63 -0.19
CA PHE A 84 -9.04 2.76 -1.30
C PHE A 84 -9.86 4.04 -1.23
N GLN A 85 -10.30 4.47 -0.05
CA GLN A 85 -11.00 5.75 0.11
C GLN A 85 -10.13 6.95 -0.27
N VAL A 86 -8.86 6.96 0.15
CA VAL A 86 -7.89 8.00 -0.29
C VAL A 86 -7.74 7.97 -1.82
N GLU A 87 -7.57 6.79 -2.42
CA GLU A 87 -7.46 6.64 -3.87
C GLU A 87 -8.70 7.16 -4.60
N LEU A 88 -9.90 6.88 -4.10
CA LEU A 88 -11.16 7.31 -4.68
C LEU A 88 -11.30 8.83 -4.66
N LEU A 89 -11.04 9.47 -3.51
CA LEU A 89 -11.11 10.92 -3.35
C LEU A 89 -10.08 11.64 -4.24
N MET A 90 -8.88 11.08 -4.38
CA MET A 90 -7.83 11.60 -5.26
C MET A 90 -8.16 11.50 -6.75
N ARG A 91 -9.12 10.67 -7.15
CA ARG A 91 -9.57 10.50 -8.55
C ARG A 91 -10.84 11.27 -8.87
N ALA A 92 -11.50 11.87 -7.87
CA ALA A 92 -12.70 12.65 -8.07
C ALA A 92 -12.43 13.89 -8.94
N GLU A 93 -13.42 14.32 -9.72
CA GLU A 93 -13.33 15.54 -10.54
C GLU A 93 -13.14 16.79 -9.68
N THR A 94 -13.67 16.77 -8.45
CA THR A 94 -13.47 17.82 -7.44
C THR A 94 -13.00 17.17 -6.15
N ILE A 95 -11.88 17.65 -5.62
CA ILE A 95 -11.29 17.12 -4.40
C ILE A 95 -11.97 17.77 -3.19
N ASP A 96 -12.65 16.95 -2.38
CA ASP A 96 -13.05 17.32 -1.02
C ASP A 96 -11.83 17.21 -0.10
N GLU A 97 -11.16 18.34 0.15
CA GLU A 97 -9.93 18.36 0.96
C GLU A 97 -10.18 17.94 2.41
N ALA A 98 -11.35 18.23 2.99
CA ALA A 98 -11.68 17.85 4.37
C ALA A 98 -11.95 16.33 4.47
N GLY A 99 -12.69 15.79 3.52
CA GLY A 99 -12.89 14.35 3.38
C GLY A 99 -11.57 13.61 3.14
N LEU A 100 -10.71 14.15 2.27
CA LEU A 100 -9.39 13.58 1.99
C LEU A 100 -8.48 13.62 3.22
N ALA A 101 -8.45 14.72 3.97
CA ALA A 101 -7.68 14.81 5.20
C ALA A 101 -8.10 13.73 6.21
N THR A 102 -9.42 13.58 6.39
CA THR A 102 -10.00 12.55 7.28
C THR A 102 -9.62 11.14 6.82
N ALA A 103 -9.71 10.85 5.52
CA ALA A 103 -9.34 9.55 4.96
C ALA A 103 -7.84 9.24 5.12
N VAL A 104 -6.97 10.24 4.91
CA VAL A 104 -5.52 10.13 5.13
C VAL A 104 -5.20 9.89 6.60
N ASP A 105 -5.87 10.58 7.52
CA ASP A 105 -5.72 10.38 8.96
C ASP A 105 -6.15 8.97 9.40
N GLN A 106 -7.26 8.47 8.86
CA GLN A 106 -7.70 7.09 9.12
C GLN A 106 -6.67 6.08 8.61
N LEU A 107 -6.18 6.24 7.36
CA LEU A 107 -5.17 5.36 6.81
C LEU A 107 -3.88 5.37 7.65
N LEU A 108 -3.45 6.54 8.12
CA LEU A 108 -2.29 6.67 8.98
C LEU A 108 -2.48 5.96 10.33
N ALA A 109 -3.68 6.05 10.90
CA ALA A 109 -4.04 5.33 12.13
C ALA A 109 -3.97 3.80 11.94
N GLU A 110 -4.54 3.28 10.86
CA GLU A 110 -4.50 1.84 10.51
C GLU A 110 -3.07 1.34 10.31
N LEU A 111 -2.24 2.07 9.57
CA LEU A 111 -0.84 1.72 9.35
C LEU A 111 -0.03 1.75 10.67
N THR A 112 -0.32 2.70 11.55
CA THR A 112 0.36 2.83 12.84
C THR A 112 -0.03 1.70 13.80
N ALA A 113 -1.29 1.28 13.78
CA ALA A 113 -1.78 0.17 14.59
C ALA A 113 -1.15 -1.18 14.20
N LEU A 114 -0.70 -1.32 12.95
CA LEU A 114 -0.05 -2.53 12.46
C LEU A 114 1.46 -2.60 12.81
N ARG A 115 2.03 -1.55 13.43
CA ARG A 115 3.45 -1.59 13.81
C ARG A 115 3.72 -2.79 14.71
N PRO A 116 4.76 -3.60 14.41
CA PRO A 116 5.16 -4.66 15.33
C PRO A 116 5.51 -3.99 16.66
N GLU A 117 4.97 -4.52 17.76
CA GLU A 117 5.44 -4.12 19.09
C GLU A 117 6.96 -4.29 19.07
N SER A 118 7.67 -3.19 19.34
CA SER A 118 9.13 -3.27 19.41
C SER A 118 9.44 -4.32 20.46
N PRO A 119 10.27 -5.34 20.16
CA PRO A 119 10.72 -6.26 21.20
C PRO A 119 11.37 -5.39 22.28
N GLU A 120 10.83 -5.39 23.50
CA GLU A 120 11.45 -4.74 24.65
C GLU A 120 12.92 -5.18 24.68
N ALA A 121 13.82 -4.20 24.59
CA ALA A 121 15.27 -4.39 24.57
C ALA A 121 15.82 -4.73 25.95
#